data_AF-A0A7X7CY31-F1
#
_entry.id   AF-A0A7X7CY31-F1
#
_cell.length_a   1.000
_cell.length_b   1.000
_cell.length_c   1.000
_cell.angle_alpha   90.00
_cell.angle_beta   90.00
_cell.angle_gamma   90.00
#
_symmetry.space_group_name_H-M   'P 1'
#
loop_
_entity.id
_entity.type
_entity.pdbx_description
1 polymer ?
#
loop_
_entity_poly.entity_id
_entity_poly.type
_entity_poly.pdbx_seq_one_letter_code
_entity_poly.pdbx_strand_id
1 'polypeptide(L)'
;ASVDASDASAWVYFDLVTGTVSSEAGQWQIAFNRYNVKLNGGDSGAGKVAGFVGKQPAGFYDAEGGIIAARFTSALPSETLADLTAADMAVPAAPAQWKSDALSSELGPQYRGAYPDPLDFGWYRYFPTAAAAQSAGLPPTAHLLAANPDAATLLRSGEGNSYARMHVTAISYADPNNSASQQTWTIAFDVQPAAQ
;
A
#
# COMPACT_ATOMS: atom_id res chain seq x y z
N ALA A 1 13.94 26.73 3.59
CA ALA A 1 13.05 26.72 4.76
C ALA A 1 13.57 25.70 5.77
N SER A 2 13.23 25.86 7.05
CA SER A 2 13.50 24.86 8.09
C SER A 2 12.18 24.56 8.81
N VAL A 3 11.94 23.30 9.17
CA VAL A 3 10.74 22.84 9.86
C VAL A 3 11.17 22.22 11.19
N ASP A 4 10.56 22.65 12.30
CA ASP A 4 10.74 22.02 13.61
C ASP A 4 9.65 20.98 13.83
N ALA A 5 9.99 19.70 13.69
CA ALA A 5 9.09 18.56 13.93
C ALA A 5 9.42 17.80 15.23
N SER A 6 9.94 18.51 16.25
CA SER A 6 10.36 17.91 17.52
C SER A 6 9.20 17.48 18.43
N ASP A 7 7.97 17.93 18.20
CA ASP A 7 6.80 17.46 18.94
C ASP A 7 6.36 16.08 18.42
N ALA A 8 6.37 15.08 19.29
CA ALA A 8 5.94 13.72 18.93
C ALA A 8 4.42 13.60 18.79
N SER A 9 3.65 14.53 19.36
CA SER A 9 2.18 14.52 19.35
C SER A 9 1.57 15.33 18.21
N ALA A 10 2.37 16.12 17.48
CA ALA A 10 1.89 17.03 16.46
C ALA A 10 2.56 16.81 15.10
N TRP A 11 1.81 17.05 14.03
CA TRP A 11 2.32 17.11 12.66
C TRP A 11 2.58 18.55 12.27
N VAL A 12 3.67 18.78 11.54
CA VAL A 12 3.94 20.06 10.88
C VAL A 12 3.76 19.91 9.38
N TYR A 13 2.75 20.61 8.86
CA TYR A 13 2.35 20.59 7.46
C TYR A 13 3.13 21.64 6.68
N PHE A 14 3.62 21.29 5.50
CA PHE A 14 4.44 22.18 4.67
C PHE A 14 3.91 22.28 3.24
N ASP A 15 3.75 23.52 2.79
CA ASP A 15 3.37 23.86 1.43
C ASP A 15 4.64 24.05 0.59
N LEU A 16 4.87 23.14 -0.35
CA LEU A 16 6.00 23.19 -1.26
C LEU A 16 5.85 24.27 -2.32
N VAL A 17 4.63 24.76 -2.59
CA VAL A 17 4.39 25.83 -3.57
C VAL A 17 4.82 27.17 -2.99
N THR A 18 4.45 27.45 -1.75
CA THR A 18 4.78 28.72 -1.08
C THR A 18 6.08 28.65 -0.27
N GLY A 19 6.55 27.44 0.07
CA GLY A 19 7.73 27.22 0.89
C GLY A 19 7.51 27.55 2.38
N THR A 20 6.28 27.46 2.87
CA THR A 20 5.91 27.85 4.24
C THR A 20 5.15 26.75 4.99
N VAL A 21 5.18 26.83 6.33
CA VAL A 21 4.35 25.98 7.20
C VAL A 21 2.87 26.31 6.99
N SER A 22 2.04 25.27 7.01
CA SER A 22 0.60 25.31 6.77
C SER A 22 -0.15 24.62 7.91
N SER A 23 -1.40 24.22 7.66
CA SER A 23 -2.23 23.42 8.55
C SER A 23 -2.77 22.17 7.83
N GLU A 24 -3.32 21.23 8.58
CA GLU A 24 -3.90 19.99 8.05
C GLU A 24 -5.02 20.24 7.02
N ALA A 25 -5.89 21.20 7.31
CA ALA A 25 -6.97 21.62 6.42
C ALA A 25 -6.52 22.62 5.34
N GLY A 26 -5.26 23.08 5.40
CA GLY A 26 -4.69 24.04 4.46
C GLY A 26 -4.17 23.40 3.17
N GLN A 27 -3.45 24.20 2.38
CA GLN A 27 -2.66 23.69 1.26
C GLN A 27 -1.33 23.16 1.80
N TRP A 28 -1.01 21.90 1.48
CA TRP A 28 0.25 21.26 1.84
C TRP A 28 0.49 20.09 0.90
N GLN A 29 1.75 19.66 0.75
CA GLN A 29 2.10 18.47 -0.02
C GLN A 29 2.80 17.42 0.83
N ILE A 30 3.55 17.85 1.84
CA ILE A 30 4.32 16.98 2.73
C ILE A 30 4.15 17.45 4.19
N ALA A 31 4.11 16.52 5.13
CA ALA A 31 4.07 16.81 6.55
C ALA A 31 5.04 15.93 7.34
N PHE A 32 5.47 16.43 8.49
CA PHE A 32 6.50 15.83 9.33
C PHE A 32 6.02 15.66 10.78
N ASN A 33 6.35 14.53 11.39
CA ASN A 33 6.20 14.29 12.83
C ASN A 33 7.42 13.48 13.28
N ARG A 34 8.36 14.10 13.99
CA ARG A 34 9.68 13.52 14.24
C ARG A 34 10.33 13.07 12.93
N TYR A 35 10.61 11.77 12.82
CA TYR A 35 11.18 11.11 11.64
C TYR A 35 10.10 10.57 10.69
N ASN A 36 8.82 10.65 11.07
CA ASN A 36 7.72 10.23 10.20
C ASN A 36 7.44 11.32 9.16
N VAL A 37 7.11 10.86 7.95
CA VAL A 37 6.76 11.72 6.81
C VAL A 37 5.46 11.20 6.22
N LYS A 38 4.59 12.12 5.81
CA LYS A 38 3.36 11.80 5.06
C LYS A 38 3.12 12.79 3.92
N LEU A 39 2.41 12.36 2.89
CA LEU A 39 2.03 13.16 1.73
C LEU A 39 0.54 13.53 1.78
N ASN A 40 0.15 14.63 1.14
CA ASN A 40 -1.26 15.02 1.05
C ASN A 40 -2.01 14.21 -0.01
N GLY A 41 -2.21 12.93 0.26
CA GLY A 41 -2.98 12.04 -0.58
C GLY A 41 -3.18 10.68 0.07
N GLY A 42 -4.07 9.88 -0.52
CA GLY A 42 -4.48 8.60 0.06
C GLY A 42 -5.12 8.80 1.44
N ASP A 43 -4.72 8.02 2.44
CA ASP A 43 -5.33 8.09 3.78
C ASP A 43 -4.77 9.23 4.66
N SER A 44 -3.69 9.88 4.22
CA SER A 44 -3.02 10.96 4.97
C SER A 44 -3.66 12.34 4.77
N GLY A 45 -4.45 12.53 3.70
CA GLY A 45 -5.04 13.82 3.37
C GLY A 45 -5.92 13.79 2.12
N ALA A 46 -6.77 14.82 1.95
CA ALA A 46 -7.75 14.90 0.87
C ALA A 46 -7.16 15.29 -0.50
N GLY A 47 -5.86 15.60 -0.57
CA GLY A 47 -5.16 15.90 -1.81
C GLY A 47 -4.95 14.67 -2.70
N LYS A 48 -4.17 14.88 -3.77
CA LYS A 48 -3.80 13.82 -4.73
C LYS A 48 -2.28 13.64 -4.82
N VAL A 49 -1.55 14.05 -3.78
CA VAL A 49 -0.08 13.97 -3.76
C VAL A 49 0.34 12.51 -3.59
N ALA A 50 1.31 12.11 -4.38
CA ALA A 50 1.93 10.79 -4.32
C ALA A 50 3.43 10.92 -4.61
N GLY A 51 4.22 9.96 -4.13
CA GLY A 51 5.66 9.90 -4.31
C GLY A 51 6.08 8.95 -5.43
N PHE A 52 7.23 9.22 -6.01
CA PHE A 52 7.94 8.32 -6.93
C PHE A 52 9.44 8.57 -6.79
N VAL A 53 10.25 7.50 -6.83
CA VAL A 53 11.71 7.63 -6.78
C VAL A 53 12.22 7.90 -8.20
N GLY A 54 12.51 9.17 -8.50
CA GLY A 54 13.00 9.58 -9.82
C GLY A 54 14.48 9.24 -10.07
N LYS A 55 15.32 9.24 -9.04
CA LYS A 55 16.74 8.92 -9.16
C LYS A 55 17.30 8.45 -7.82
N GLN A 56 18.29 7.54 -7.87
CA GLN A 56 19.08 7.14 -6.72
C GLN A 56 20.53 7.62 -6.96
N PRO A 57 21.06 8.51 -6.10
CA PRO A 57 22.45 8.97 -6.22
C PRO A 57 23.45 7.81 -6.11
N ALA A 58 24.49 7.84 -6.95
CA ALA A 58 25.51 6.80 -6.98
C ALA A 58 26.29 6.71 -5.66
N GLY A 59 26.63 5.49 -5.24
CA GLY A 59 27.46 5.23 -4.05
C GLY A 59 26.74 5.35 -2.70
N PHE A 60 25.42 5.57 -2.68
CA PHE A 60 24.61 5.49 -1.46
C PHE A 60 24.12 4.07 -1.16
N TYR A 61 24.11 3.20 -2.19
CA TYR A 61 23.73 1.79 -2.08
C TYR A 61 24.80 0.93 -2.74
N ASP A 62 25.02 -0.28 -2.21
CA ASP A 62 25.91 -1.28 -2.80
C ASP A 62 25.25 -2.03 -3.98
N ALA A 63 25.96 -3.01 -4.55
CA ALA A 63 25.47 -3.77 -5.71
C ALA A 63 24.23 -4.64 -5.39
N GLU A 64 24.03 -4.95 -4.11
CA GLU A 64 22.91 -5.72 -3.60
C GLU A 64 21.73 -4.82 -3.13
N GLY A 65 21.89 -3.49 -3.22
CA GLY A 65 20.90 -2.51 -2.79
C GLY A 65 20.94 -2.22 -1.29
N GLY A 66 21.95 -2.70 -0.57
CA GLY A 66 22.22 -2.40 0.83
C GLY A 66 22.66 -0.95 1.01
N ILE A 67 22.27 -0.35 2.14
CA ILE A 67 22.56 1.05 2.46
C ILE A 67 24.04 1.21 2.85
N ILE A 68 24.75 2.13 2.19
CA ILE A 68 26.10 2.54 2.59
C ILE A 68 25.98 3.68 3.61
N ALA A 69 25.76 3.35 4.89
CA ALA A 69 25.43 4.32 5.95
C ALA A 69 26.44 5.49 6.05
N ALA A 70 27.74 5.20 5.90
CA ALA A 70 28.79 6.21 5.93
C ALA A 70 28.57 7.31 4.88
N ARG A 71 28.07 6.94 3.69
CA ARG A 71 27.78 7.88 2.60
C ARG A 71 26.69 8.88 3.00
N PHE A 72 25.61 8.41 3.63
CA PHE A 72 24.52 9.27 4.09
C PHE A 72 24.96 10.26 5.16
N THR A 73 25.89 9.87 6.03
CA THR A 73 26.40 10.75 7.09
C THR A 73 27.45 11.76 6.61
N SER A 74 28.20 11.43 5.55
CA SER A 74 29.30 12.28 5.05
C SER A 74 28.94 13.09 3.81
N ALA A 75 27.74 12.91 3.24
CA ALA A 75 27.35 13.54 1.99
C ALA A 75 27.27 15.06 2.09
N LEU A 76 27.86 15.73 1.11
CA LEU A 76 27.72 17.17 0.92
C LEU A 76 26.67 17.45 -0.16
N PRO A 77 25.85 18.52 -0.03
CA PRO A 77 24.84 18.87 -1.03
C PRO A 77 25.39 19.00 -2.46
N SER A 78 26.65 19.45 -2.61
CA SER A 78 27.31 19.56 -3.91
C SER A 78 27.52 18.22 -4.62
N GLU A 79 27.63 17.12 -3.87
CA GLU A 79 27.89 15.80 -4.43
C GLU A 79 26.65 15.17 -5.06
N THR A 80 25.45 15.57 -4.64
CA THR A 80 24.17 15.09 -5.19
C THR A 80 23.50 16.12 -6.10
N LEU A 81 24.08 17.31 -6.28
CA LEU A 81 23.48 18.38 -7.08
C LEU A 81 23.23 17.94 -8.52
N ALA A 82 24.19 17.23 -9.13
CA ALA A 82 24.04 16.73 -10.50
C ALA A 82 22.85 15.77 -10.62
N ASP A 83 22.61 14.93 -9.62
CA ASP A 83 21.45 14.03 -9.58
C ASP A 83 20.14 14.80 -9.44
N LEU A 84 20.11 15.87 -8.64
CA LEU A 84 18.93 16.71 -8.41
C LEU A 84 18.52 17.57 -9.60
N THR A 85 19.44 17.82 -10.54
CA THR A 85 19.18 18.60 -11.77
C THR A 85 19.29 17.75 -13.02
N ALA A 86 19.35 16.43 -12.89
CA ALA A 86 19.58 15.53 -14.00
C ALA A 86 18.37 15.51 -14.95
N ALA A 87 18.62 15.61 -16.26
CA ALA A 87 17.56 15.55 -17.26
C ALA A 87 16.98 14.14 -17.45
N ASP A 88 17.66 13.12 -16.90
CA ASP A 88 17.32 11.70 -17.00
C ASP A 88 16.60 11.16 -15.74
N MET A 89 16.01 12.04 -14.92
CA MET A 89 15.16 11.60 -13.82
C MET A 89 14.04 10.72 -14.37
N ALA A 90 13.88 9.53 -13.78
CA ALA A 90 12.78 8.65 -14.11
C ALA A 90 11.45 9.34 -13.81
N VAL A 91 10.49 9.13 -14.69
CA VAL A 91 9.11 9.54 -14.51
C VAL A 91 8.22 8.29 -14.52
N PRO A 92 7.15 8.25 -13.73
CA PRO A 92 6.24 7.12 -13.74
C PRO A 92 5.51 7.06 -15.09
N ALA A 93 5.65 5.94 -15.78
CA ALA A 93 4.99 5.62 -17.05
C ALA A 93 3.51 5.22 -16.86
N ALA A 94 3.09 4.89 -15.63
CA ALA A 94 1.71 4.51 -15.32
C ALA A 94 1.28 5.00 -13.93
N PRO A 95 -0.04 5.26 -13.71
CA PRO A 95 -0.57 5.68 -12.41
C PRO A 95 -0.19 4.76 -11.24
N ALA A 96 -0.12 3.45 -11.47
CA ALA A 96 0.20 2.46 -10.44
C ALA A 96 1.64 2.52 -9.88
N GLN A 97 2.54 3.27 -10.55
CA GLN A 97 3.91 3.47 -10.07
C GLN A 97 4.00 4.55 -9.00
N TRP A 98 3.00 5.44 -8.93
CA TRP A 98 2.89 6.41 -7.84
C TRP A 98 2.57 5.70 -6.53
N LYS A 99 3.22 6.14 -5.46
CA LYS A 99 2.99 5.67 -4.10
C LYS A 99 2.27 6.75 -3.31
N SER A 100 1.00 6.50 -3.02
CA SER A 100 0.21 7.28 -2.07
C SER A 100 0.26 6.63 -0.70
N ASP A 101 0.08 7.43 0.35
CA ASP A 101 -0.02 6.92 1.71
C ASP A 101 -1.31 6.10 1.86
N ALA A 102 -1.21 4.97 2.55
CA ALA A 102 -2.35 4.07 2.77
C ALA A 102 -2.29 3.46 4.17
N LEU A 103 -3.45 3.40 4.82
CA LEU A 103 -3.75 2.53 5.93
C LEU A 103 -4.21 1.19 5.36
N SER A 104 -3.59 0.11 5.82
CA SER A 104 -4.01 -1.24 5.44
C SER A 104 -4.23 -2.06 6.69
N SER A 105 -5.12 -3.04 6.60
CA SER A 105 -5.32 -4.00 7.67
C SER A 105 -4.20 -5.03 7.64
N GLU A 106 -3.59 -5.31 8.80
CA GLU A 106 -2.66 -6.44 8.97
C GLU A 106 -3.31 -7.81 8.67
N LEU A 107 -4.65 -7.88 8.65
CA LEU A 107 -5.38 -9.09 8.28
C LEU A 107 -5.39 -9.34 6.76
N GLY A 108 -5.06 -8.33 5.95
CA GLY A 108 -4.94 -8.44 4.50
C GLY A 108 -3.46 -8.51 4.09
N PRO A 109 -2.86 -9.71 3.96
CA PRO A 109 -1.46 -9.81 3.58
C PRO A 109 -1.23 -9.22 2.18
N GLN A 110 0.02 -8.86 1.88
CA GLN A 110 0.42 -8.59 0.49
C GLN A 110 0.08 -9.80 -0.37
N TYR A 111 -0.47 -9.55 -1.55
CA TYR A 111 -0.81 -10.63 -2.46
C TYR A 111 0.44 -11.35 -2.95
N ARG A 112 0.29 -12.64 -3.29
CA ARG A 112 1.32 -13.49 -3.88
C ARG A 112 0.98 -13.78 -5.33
N GLY A 113 2.00 -14.02 -6.15
CA GLY A 113 1.85 -14.29 -7.58
C GLY A 113 2.29 -13.13 -8.45
N ALA A 114 2.17 -13.30 -9.76
CA ALA A 114 2.60 -12.32 -10.75
C ALA A 114 1.54 -12.15 -11.84
N TYR A 115 1.23 -10.89 -12.16
CA TYR A 115 0.34 -10.59 -13.28
C TYR A 115 0.96 -11.08 -14.61
N PRO A 116 0.19 -11.67 -15.55
CA PRO A 116 -1.28 -11.77 -15.59
C PRO A 116 -1.90 -13.01 -14.93
N ASP A 117 -1.11 -13.84 -14.23
CA ASP A 117 -1.62 -15.04 -13.54
C ASP A 117 -2.47 -14.67 -12.32
N PRO A 118 -3.29 -15.61 -11.79
CA PRO A 118 -4.06 -15.37 -10.57
C PRO A 118 -3.19 -14.91 -9.40
N LEU A 119 -3.64 -13.87 -8.70
CA LEU A 119 -2.98 -13.33 -7.51
C LEU A 119 -3.70 -13.83 -6.26
N ASP A 120 -2.96 -14.29 -5.26
CA ASP A 120 -3.49 -14.82 -4.01
C ASP A 120 -3.38 -13.77 -2.89
N PHE A 121 -4.52 -13.31 -2.40
CA PHE A 121 -4.64 -12.31 -1.32
C PHE A 121 -4.80 -12.94 0.07
N GLY A 122 -4.47 -14.22 0.23
CA GLY A 122 -4.78 -14.98 1.43
C GLY A 122 -6.21 -15.48 1.35
N TRP A 123 -7.20 -14.71 1.78
CA TRP A 123 -8.60 -15.16 1.88
C TRP A 123 -9.30 -15.38 0.55
N TYR A 124 -8.81 -14.77 -0.52
CA TYR A 124 -9.40 -14.85 -1.85
C TYR A 124 -8.29 -14.80 -2.91
N ARG A 125 -8.64 -15.24 -4.12
CA ARG A 125 -7.80 -15.11 -5.30
C ARG A 125 -8.43 -14.12 -6.28
N TYR A 126 -7.60 -13.32 -6.91
CA TYR A 126 -7.95 -12.40 -7.98
C TYR A 126 -7.51 -12.97 -9.32
N PHE A 127 -8.42 -12.98 -10.30
CA PHE A 127 -8.22 -13.51 -11.63
C PHE A 127 -8.14 -12.36 -12.63
N PRO A 128 -6.93 -11.91 -13.03
CA PRO A 128 -6.79 -10.67 -13.77
C PRO A 128 -7.30 -10.74 -15.21
N THR A 129 -7.46 -11.95 -15.77
CA THR A 129 -7.86 -12.18 -17.17
C THR A 129 -9.05 -13.14 -17.25
N ALA A 130 -9.83 -13.03 -18.33
CA ALA A 130 -10.94 -13.95 -18.61
C ALA A 130 -10.47 -15.42 -18.72
N ALA A 131 -9.30 -15.66 -19.30
CA ALA A 131 -8.72 -16.99 -19.43
C ALA A 131 -8.34 -17.59 -18.07
N ALA A 132 -7.76 -16.78 -17.18
CA ALA A 132 -7.42 -17.19 -15.82
C ALA A 132 -8.67 -17.48 -14.97
N ALA A 133 -9.73 -16.67 -15.13
CA ALA A 133 -11.01 -16.94 -14.49
C ALA A 133 -11.62 -18.26 -14.99
N GLN A 134 -11.66 -18.45 -16.31
CA GLN A 134 -12.22 -19.66 -16.92
C GLN A 134 -11.45 -20.93 -16.52
N SER A 135 -10.12 -20.88 -16.45
CA SER A 135 -9.31 -22.05 -16.02
C SER A 135 -9.57 -22.44 -14.56
N ALA A 136 -10.00 -21.49 -13.73
CA ALA A 136 -10.41 -21.70 -12.35
C ALA A 136 -11.90 -22.08 -12.21
N GLY A 137 -12.61 -22.30 -13.31
CA GLY A 137 -14.03 -22.66 -13.32
C GLY A 137 -14.99 -21.48 -13.06
N LEU A 138 -14.50 -20.24 -13.19
CA LEU A 138 -15.31 -19.03 -13.10
C LEU A 138 -15.84 -18.61 -14.49
N PRO A 139 -16.82 -17.70 -14.56
CA PRO A 139 -17.22 -17.07 -15.81
C PRO A 139 -16.01 -16.46 -16.54
N PRO A 140 -16.01 -16.42 -17.90
CA PRO A 140 -14.91 -15.89 -18.70
C PRO A 140 -14.88 -14.35 -18.69
N THR A 141 -14.88 -13.76 -17.51
CA THR A 141 -14.85 -12.32 -17.25
C THR A 141 -13.54 -11.99 -16.52
N ALA A 142 -12.83 -10.99 -16.99
CA ALA A 142 -11.63 -10.52 -16.34
C ALA A 142 -11.95 -9.81 -15.01
N HIS A 143 -10.99 -9.85 -14.09
CA HIS A 143 -11.03 -9.17 -12.79
C HIS A 143 -12.03 -9.77 -11.79
N LEU A 144 -12.40 -11.04 -11.97
CA LEU A 144 -13.20 -11.75 -10.96
C LEU A 144 -12.36 -12.11 -9.74
N LEU A 145 -13.04 -12.20 -8.60
CA LEU A 145 -12.53 -12.68 -7.33
C LEU A 145 -13.23 -14.00 -6.98
N ALA A 146 -12.52 -14.93 -6.37
CA ALA A 146 -13.11 -16.12 -5.77
C ALA A 146 -12.49 -16.42 -4.41
N ALA A 147 -13.29 -17.04 -3.53
CA ALA A 147 -12.82 -17.51 -2.24
C ALA A 147 -11.57 -18.40 -2.39
N ASN A 148 -10.63 -18.28 -1.47
CA ASN A 148 -9.49 -19.19 -1.37
C ASN A 148 -9.80 -20.25 -0.30
N PRO A 149 -10.19 -21.47 -0.68
CA PRO A 149 -10.55 -22.50 0.30
C PRO A 149 -9.34 -23.00 1.12
N ASP A 150 -8.12 -22.71 0.66
CA ASP A 150 -6.88 -23.18 1.28
C ASP A 150 -6.35 -22.21 2.36
N ALA A 151 -7.04 -21.10 2.61
CA ALA A 151 -6.57 -20.03 3.47
C ALA A 151 -7.60 -19.63 4.53
N ALA A 152 -7.11 -19.41 5.74
CA ALA A 152 -7.87 -18.91 6.87
C ALA A 152 -6.96 -18.08 7.79
N THR A 153 -7.56 -17.20 8.59
CA THR A 153 -6.87 -16.47 9.66
C THR A 153 -7.32 -16.98 11.02
N LEU A 154 -6.36 -17.17 11.93
CA LEU A 154 -6.64 -17.40 13.35
C LEU A 154 -6.66 -16.05 14.07
N LEU A 155 -7.80 -15.71 14.65
CA LEU A 155 -7.97 -14.57 15.53
C LEU A 155 -7.89 -15.05 16.97
N ARG A 156 -7.22 -14.31 17.84
CA ARG A 156 -7.19 -14.55 19.29
C ARG A 156 -7.87 -13.38 19.98
N SER A 157 -8.69 -13.66 21.01
CA SER A 157 -9.30 -12.59 21.81
C SER A 157 -8.25 -11.73 22.51
N GLY A 158 -8.63 -10.51 22.88
CA GLY A 158 -7.76 -9.59 23.62
C GLY A 158 -7.37 -10.15 25.00
N GLU A 159 -8.26 -10.92 25.62
CA GLU A 159 -8.03 -11.64 26.88
C GLU A 159 -7.17 -12.90 26.68
N GLY A 160 -6.97 -13.32 25.44
CA GLY A 160 -6.13 -14.45 25.06
C GLY A 160 -6.71 -15.83 25.40
N ASN A 161 -7.98 -15.91 25.79
CA ASN A 161 -8.67 -17.10 26.27
C ASN A 161 -9.62 -17.73 25.22
N SER A 162 -9.79 -17.11 24.06
CA SER A 162 -10.56 -17.67 22.95
C SER A 162 -9.89 -17.39 21.61
N TYR A 163 -10.26 -18.20 20.63
CA TYR A 163 -9.75 -18.15 19.27
C TYR A 163 -10.90 -18.24 18.28
N ALA A 164 -10.78 -17.63 17.12
CA ALA A 164 -11.71 -17.83 16.02
C ALA A 164 -10.94 -18.12 14.74
N ARG A 165 -11.31 -19.19 14.02
CA ARG A 165 -10.88 -19.35 12.63
C ARG A 165 -11.84 -18.57 11.74
N MET A 166 -11.31 -17.64 10.97
CA MET A 166 -12.05 -16.83 9.99
C MET A 166 -11.60 -17.21 8.58
N HIS A 167 -12.53 -17.47 7.66
CA HIS A 167 -12.22 -17.64 6.23
C HIS A 167 -13.39 -17.20 5.35
N VAL A 168 -13.07 -16.78 4.12
CA VAL A 168 -14.08 -16.49 3.08
C VAL A 168 -14.53 -17.81 2.47
N THR A 169 -15.83 -18.09 2.47
CA THR A 169 -16.41 -19.30 1.89
C THR A 169 -16.96 -19.09 0.49
N ALA A 170 -17.40 -17.86 0.18
CA ALA A 170 -17.92 -17.53 -1.14
C ALA A 170 -17.78 -16.03 -1.44
N ILE A 171 -17.61 -15.74 -2.74
CA ILE A 171 -17.76 -14.41 -3.32
C ILE A 171 -18.68 -14.58 -4.52
N SER A 172 -19.85 -13.96 -4.49
CA SER A 172 -20.82 -14.02 -5.60
C SER A 172 -21.08 -12.63 -6.17
N TYR A 173 -21.23 -12.56 -7.49
CA TYR A 173 -21.52 -11.34 -8.23
C TYR A 173 -23.00 -11.30 -8.60
N ALA A 174 -23.63 -10.13 -8.48
CA ALA A 174 -24.99 -9.91 -8.95
C ALA A 174 -25.12 -10.16 -10.46
N ASP A 175 -24.08 -9.79 -11.23
CA ASP A 175 -23.90 -10.20 -12.61
C ASP A 175 -22.50 -10.83 -12.78
N PRO A 176 -22.40 -12.17 -12.95
CA PRO A 176 -21.13 -12.87 -13.11
C PRO A 176 -20.33 -12.45 -14.35
N ASN A 177 -20.96 -11.78 -15.33
CA ASN A 177 -20.28 -11.30 -16.51
C ASN A 177 -19.71 -9.87 -16.34
N ASN A 178 -19.98 -9.22 -15.21
CA ASN A 178 -19.54 -7.87 -14.91
C ASN A 178 -18.81 -7.83 -13.56
N SER A 179 -17.48 -7.73 -13.58
CA SER A 179 -16.63 -7.68 -12.38
C SER A 179 -16.83 -6.41 -11.53
N ALA A 180 -17.49 -5.38 -12.06
CA ALA A 180 -17.90 -4.20 -11.32
C ALA A 180 -19.32 -4.31 -10.72
N SER A 181 -20.05 -5.40 -10.96
CA SER A 181 -21.35 -5.62 -10.36
C SER A 181 -21.25 -5.80 -8.83
N GLN A 182 -22.36 -5.61 -8.13
CA GLN A 182 -22.40 -5.78 -6.67
C GLN A 182 -21.92 -7.17 -6.28
N GLN A 183 -21.04 -7.23 -5.28
CA GLN A 183 -20.50 -8.48 -4.74
C GLN A 183 -21.14 -8.79 -3.38
N THR A 184 -21.38 -10.07 -3.13
CA THR A 184 -21.72 -10.59 -1.79
C THR A 184 -20.59 -11.50 -1.33
N TRP A 185 -20.04 -11.20 -0.17
CA TRP A 185 -18.97 -11.96 0.48
C TRP A 185 -19.54 -12.76 1.64
N THR A 186 -19.34 -14.07 1.65
CA THR A 186 -19.71 -14.93 2.76
C THR A 186 -18.46 -15.32 3.53
N ILE A 187 -18.47 -15.05 4.84
CA ILE A 187 -17.34 -15.28 5.74
C ILE A 187 -17.83 -16.17 6.87
N ALA A 188 -17.10 -17.26 7.14
CA ALA A 188 -17.37 -18.16 8.25
C ALA A 188 -16.44 -17.87 9.43
N PHE A 189 -16.98 -17.99 10.64
CA PHE A 189 -16.27 -17.86 11.91
C PHE A 189 -16.49 -19.11 12.77
N ASP A 190 -15.41 -19.79 13.11
CA ASP A 190 -15.43 -20.91 14.05
C ASP A 190 -14.76 -20.49 15.37
N VAL A 191 -15.55 -20.09 16.37
CA VAL A 191 -15.06 -19.62 17.69
C VAL A 191 -14.81 -20.79 18.64
N GLN A 192 -13.71 -20.73 19.40
CA GLN A 192 -13.25 -21.73 20.37
C GLN A 192 -12.84 -21.06 21.71
N PRO A 193 -13.37 -21.51 22.87
CA PRO A 193 -14.48 -22.45 22.95
C PRO A 193 -15.71 -21.87 22.23
N ALA A 194 -16.55 -22.73 21.67
CA ALA A 194 -17.81 -22.28 21.10
C ALA A 194 -18.55 -21.43 22.14
N ALA A 195 -19.24 -20.37 21.70
CA ALA A 195 -20.06 -19.55 22.60
C ALA A 195 -20.98 -20.46 23.42
N GLN A 196 -20.94 -20.32 24.75
CA GLN A 196 -21.88 -21.01 25.65
C GLN A 196 -23.29 -20.48 25.46
#